data_AF-A0A661NAA6-F1
#
_entry.id   AF-A0A661NAA6-F1
#
_cell.length_a   1.000
_cell.length_b   1.000
_cell.length_c   1.000
_cell.angle_alpha   90.00
_cell.angle_beta   90.00
_cell.angle_gamma   90.00
#
_symmetry.space_group_name_H-M   'P 1'
#
loop_
_entity.id
_entity.type
_entity.pdbx_description
1 polymer ?
#
loop_
_entity_poly.entity_id
_entity_poly.type
_entity_poly.pdbx_seq_one_letter_code
_entity_poly.pdbx_strand_id
1 'polypeptide(L)'
;MSGPEQEGAGGPAIAAPGGAGSLVDRVKRALVLTLRDPNPILVKELRSTFRTNLFIRFLYLSVGVIGVIVLGGGAMVAAGPMPPAAVGQVVFQIFFSNALLIISLAAPAYASTMITAEREAQTYESLILSGMGAWRIVRGKFAAAYASMFLVLVALGPIVGIAFIFGGISPVEVSIGFLGVLLVLATAIALGVAVSARAASTRIAILISTVVFTPAAFFGVSLMTGLGELARDQWPTTMQGPFWWTDTLANHLTDPRVLGLLVALPLYVFLMPVWLFLASAVSGIRPEAEDRSTPFKWWSVVAAFGAVIIVALLPLLAVTAESVTFVSLAMVLSGGGLLFFIALIFMNEPPLPPRLYVLRSRASRFGLIGRVIGPGAAPTLRFAALVIFGTAAAMAVPGALARRIIWPGWAGHADGDLALLVAVAGNAAVAFCFLAFGVWLRVLLRNGVAARVLAVAAAMFVVIVPPMAAVIIDPNSIEALDREVPFLVQVSPIAHVFYAVDLVDGSMASSDVLGVLLPILLYGSFGAIFWVLVEMRCAKVRRLDDARREERDRLARTSEPPAPLLQRRSRPSLATAIAQRNDAADAGEAAEAGGTDDADDAVDAEEPGPAS
;
A
#
# COMPACT_ATOMS: atom_id res chain seq x y z
N MET A 1 -42.14 40.48 -46.36
CA MET A 1 -42.69 41.14 -45.14
C MET A 1 -43.38 40.04 -44.35
N SER A 2 -43.02 39.59 -43.16
CA SER A 2 -42.03 39.90 -42.12
C SER A 2 -42.13 38.70 -41.14
N GLY A 3 -41.02 38.12 -40.68
CA GLY A 3 -41.01 36.99 -39.71
C GLY A 3 -41.36 37.40 -38.26
N PRO A 4 -40.92 36.70 -37.19
CA PRO A 4 -40.27 35.37 -37.08
C PRO A 4 -40.71 34.51 -35.83
N GLU A 5 -40.08 33.32 -35.68
CA GLU A 5 -39.65 32.59 -34.44
C GLU A 5 -40.60 32.29 -33.24
N GLN A 6 -40.65 31.02 -32.78
CA GLN A 6 -39.85 30.53 -31.63
C GLN A 6 -40.06 29.04 -31.28
N GLU A 7 -38.92 28.38 -31.00
CA GLU A 7 -38.72 27.04 -30.44
C GLU A 7 -39.21 26.90 -28.98
N GLY A 8 -39.46 25.66 -28.55
CA GLY A 8 -39.75 25.33 -27.15
C GLY A 8 -39.57 23.84 -26.82
N ALA A 9 -38.38 23.30 -27.04
CA ALA A 9 -37.98 21.99 -26.56
C ALA A 9 -37.69 22.05 -25.04
N GLY A 10 -38.59 21.48 -24.22
CA GLY A 10 -38.42 21.36 -22.77
C GLY A 10 -37.45 20.24 -22.40
N GLY A 11 -36.14 20.50 -22.43
CA GLY A 11 -35.14 19.72 -21.71
C GLY A 11 -35.13 20.09 -20.22
N PRO A 12 -34.84 19.16 -19.28
CA PRO A 12 -34.80 19.49 -17.86
C PRO A 12 -33.63 20.44 -17.58
N ALA A 13 -33.98 21.66 -17.17
CA ALA A 13 -33.03 22.67 -16.73
C ALA A 13 -32.21 22.12 -15.54
N ILE A 14 -30.91 21.96 -15.76
CA ILE A 14 -29.94 21.76 -14.68
C ILE A 14 -29.89 23.08 -13.90
N ALA A 15 -30.58 23.12 -12.78
CA ALA A 15 -30.54 24.25 -11.86
C ALA A 15 -29.09 24.52 -11.42
N ALA A 16 -28.65 25.76 -11.59
CA ALA A 16 -27.36 26.25 -11.09
C ALA A 16 -27.27 26.14 -9.56
N PRO A 17 -26.08 25.89 -8.97
CA PRO A 17 -25.94 25.54 -7.57
C PRO A 17 -25.98 26.78 -6.68
N GLY A 18 -27.18 27.15 -6.23
CA GLY A 18 -27.39 28.11 -5.16
C GLY A 18 -27.59 27.38 -3.83
N GLY A 19 -26.80 27.73 -2.81
CA GLY A 19 -27.15 27.45 -1.42
C GLY A 19 -25.99 26.96 -0.56
N ALA A 20 -25.45 27.88 0.25
CA ALA A 20 -24.57 27.61 1.38
C ALA A 20 -25.28 26.76 2.44
N GLY A 21 -25.44 25.46 2.16
CA GLY A 21 -25.94 24.51 3.15
C GLY A 21 -24.90 24.24 4.22
N SER A 22 -25.38 24.04 5.45
CA SER A 22 -24.63 23.51 6.59
C SER A 22 -23.76 22.32 6.17
N LEU A 23 -22.62 22.15 6.83
CA LEU A 23 -21.71 21.02 6.58
C LEU A 23 -22.45 19.68 6.68
N VAL A 24 -23.47 19.61 7.53
CA VAL A 24 -24.39 18.46 7.67
C VAL A 24 -25.21 18.23 6.40
N ASP A 25 -25.71 19.27 5.74
CA ASP A 25 -26.50 19.12 4.49
C ASP A 25 -25.62 18.74 3.30
N ARG A 26 -24.35 19.13 3.31
CA ARG A 26 -23.38 18.68 2.30
C ARG A 26 -23.02 17.21 2.53
N VAL A 27 -22.80 16.79 3.77
CA VAL A 27 -22.55 15.39 4.13
C VAL A 27 -23.77 14.53 3.82
N LYS A 28 -24.98 14.94 4.22
CA LYS A 28 -26.23 14.23 3.90
C LYS A 28 -26.42 14.10 2.40
N ARG A 29 -26.24 15.17 1.62
CA ARG A 29 -26.34 15.11 0.15
C ARG A 29 -25.27 14.21 -0.46
N ALA A 30 -24.03 14.28 0.02
CA ALA A 30 -22.95 13.40 -0.44
C ALA A 30 -23.24 11.91 -0.12
N LEU A 31 -23.79 11.63 1.06
CA LEU A 31 -24.18 10.27 1.48
C LEU A 31 -25.33 9.74 0.62
N VAL A 32 -26.37 10.54 0.42
CA VAL A 32 -27.54 10.20 -0.42
C VAL A 32 -27.13 9.95 -1.86
N LEU A 33 -26.27 10.79 -2.44
CA LEU A 33 -25.73 10.57 -3.79
C LEU A 33 -24.89 9.29 -3.89
N THR A 34 -24.10 8.99 -2.85
CA THR A 34 -23.28 7.77 -2.81
C THR A 34 -24.12 6.51 -2.68
N LEU A 35 -25.26 6.58 -1.97
CA LEU A 35 -26.21 5.47 -1.84
C LEU A 35 -27.11 5.31 -3.08
N ARG A 36 -27.44 6.41 -3.76
CA ARG A 36 -28.31 6.41 -4.94
C ARG A 36 -27.60 5.94 -6.20
N ASP A 37 -26.33 6.32 -6.39
CA ASP A 37 -25.45 5.83 -7.46
C ASP A 37 -24.19 5.18 -6.84
N PRO A 38 -24.30 3.94 -6.32
CA PRO A 38 -23.14 3.22 -5.82
C PRO A 38 -22.14 2.99 -6.95
N ASN A 39 -20.85 2.91 -6.60
CA ASN A 39 -19.81 2.64 -7.58
C ASN A 39 -20.14 1.33 -8.34
N PRO A 40 -20.27 1.35 -9.68
CA PRO A 40 -20.71 0.18 -10.44
C PRO A 40 -19.77 -1.03 -10.26
N ILE A 41 -18.49 -0.76 -10.02
CA ILE A 41 -17.49 -1.80 -9.73
C ILE A 41 -17.79 -2.49 -8.39
N LEU A 42 -18.15 -1.74 -7.35
CA LEU A 42 -18.49 -2.33 -6.05
C LEU A 42 -19.66 -3.31 -6.17
N VAL A 43 -20.72 -2.90 -6.88
CA VAL A 43 -21.90 -3.74 -7.09
C VAL A 43 -21.57 -4.99 -7.90
N LYS A 44 -20.77 -4.85 -8.98
CA LYS A 44 -20.30 -5.96 -9.80
C LYS A 44 -19.54 -6.99 -8.94
N GLU A 45 -18.55 -6.54 -8.17
CA GLU A 45 -17.64 -7.39 -7.41
C GLU A 45 -18.36 -8.13 -6.27
N LEU A 46 -19.22 -7.43 -5.51
CA LEU A 46 -20.00 -8.06 -4.45
C LEU A 46 -20.97 -9.10 -5.01
N ARG A 47 -21.66 -8.79 -6.11
CA ARG A 47 -22.55 -9.75 -6.79
C ARG A 47 -21.79 -10.99 -7.26
N SER A 48 -20.59 -10.81 -7.82
CA SER A 48 -19.74 -11.91 -8.25
C SER A 48 -19.30 -12.80 -7.09
N THR A 49 -18.86 -12.17 -5.99
CA THR A 49 -18.39 -12.86 -4.78
C THR A 49 -19.48 -13.70 -4.15
N PHE A 50 -20.67 -13.13 -3.94
CA PHE A 50 -21.78 -13.84 -3.28
C PHE A 50 -22.46 -14.91 -4.15
N ARG A 51 -22.28 -14.87 -5.47
CA ARG A 51 -22.75 -15.93 -6.37
C ARG A 51 -21.89 -17.19 -6.31
N THR A 52 -20.67 -17.09 -5.78
CA THR A 52 -19.72 -18.21 -5.80
C THR A 52 -19.78 -18.98 -4.49
N ASN A 53 -20.11 -20.28 -4.56
CA ASN A 53 -20.16 -21.17 -3.38
C ASN A 53 -18.84 -21.21 -2.57
N LEU A 54 -17.71 -20.87 -3.20
CA LEU A 54 -16.40 -20.83 -2.56
C LEU A 54 -16.35 -19.82 -1.40
N PHE A 55 -16.95 -18.64 -1.56
CA PHE A 55 -16.98 -17.64 -0.49
C PHE A 55 -17.81 -18.12 0.71
N ILE A 56 -18.97 -18.75 0.43
CA ILE A 56 -19.82 -19.34 1.46
C ILE A 56 -19.11 -20.47 2.20
N ARG A 57 -18.39 -21.35 1.48
CA ARG A 57 -17.58 -22.42 2.08
C ARG A 57 -16.46 -21.85 2.96
N PHE A 58 -15.76 -20.82 2.49
CA PHE A 58 -14.73 -20.13 3.26
C PHE A 58 -15.30 -19.52 4.54
N LEU A 59 -16.46 -18.86 4.45
CA LEU A 59 -17.17 -18.29 5.60
C LEU A 59 -17.47 -19.37 6.65
N TYR A 60 -18.13 -20.47 6.26
CA TYR A 60 -18.43 -21.57 7.19
C TYR A 60 -17.18 -22.21 7.78
N LEU A 61 -16.12 -22.41 6.97
CA LEU A 61 -14.86 -22.98 7.45
C LEU A 61 -14.19 -22.07 8.48
N SER A 62 -14.12 -20.75 8.22
CA SER A 62 -13.53 -19.79 9.14
C SER A 62 -14.27 -19.73 10.47
N VAL A 63 -15.60 -19.72 10.44
CA VAL A 63 -16.46 -19.71 11.64
C VAL A 63 -16.32 -21.02 12.41
N GLY A 64 -16.32 -22.16 11.72
CA GLY A 64 -16.17 -23.48 12.34
C GLY A 64 -14.80 -23.66 13.01
N VAL A 65 -13.71 -23.31 12.31
CA VAL A 65 -12.34 -23.43 12.85
C VAL A 65 -12.15 -22.52 14.05
N ILE A 66 -12.53 -21.23 13.96
CA ILE A 66 -12.43 -20.32 15.11
C ILE A 66 -13.32 -20.79 16.25
N GLY A 67 -14.55 -21.23 15.96
CA GLY A 67 -15.47 -21.74 16.96
C GLY A 67 -14.85 -22.89 17.74
N VAL A 68 -14.26 -23.88 17.06
CA VAL A 68 -13.57 -25.02 17.69
C VAL A 68 -12.37 -24.56 18.51
N ILE A 69 -11.53 -23.66 17.99
CA ILE A 69 -10.34 -23.16 18.71
C ILE A 69 -10.74 -22.39 19.97
N VAL A 70 -11.74 -21.51 19.88
CA VAL A 70 -12.19 -20.68 21.00
C VAL A 70 -12.89 -21.53 22.06
N LEU A 71 -13.75 -22.46 21.65
CA LEU A 71 -14.42 -23.39 22.58
C LEU A 71 -13.40 -24.33 23.24
N GLY A 72 -12.48 -24.91 22.47
CA GLY A 72 -11.44 -25.81 22.98
C GLY A 72 -10.46 -25.10 23.90
N GLY A 73 -9.94 -23.93 23.49
CA GLY A 73 -9.07 -23.10 24.31
C GLY A 73 -9.76 -22.61 25.58
N GLY A 74 -11.01 -22.15 25.46
CA GLY A 74 -11.82 -21.74 26.61
C GLY A 74 -12.09 -22.88 27.59
N ALA A 75 -12.40 -24.08 27.10
CA ALA A 75 -12.59 -25.26 27.94
C ALA A 75 -11.30 -25.66 28.69
N MET A 76 -10.13 -25.60 28.03
CA MET A 76 -8.85 -25.88 28.69
C MET A 76 -8.52 -24.88 29.79
N VAL A 77 -8.79 -23.59 29.56
CA VAL A 77 -8.55 -22.53 30.56
C VAL A 77 -9.55 -22.64 31.71
N ALA A 78 -10.83 -22.90 31.42
CA ALA A 78 -11.88 -23.07 32.42
C ALA A 78 -11.68 -24.30 33.32
N ALA A 79 -10.94 -25.31 32.87
CA ALA A 79 -10.59 -26.48 33.66
C ALA A 79 -9.50 -26.20 34.73
N GLY A 80 -8.79 -25.07 34.62
CA GLY A 80 -7.79 -24.65 35.62
C GLY A 80 -8.40 -23.95 36.84
N PRO A 81 -7.62 -23.72 37.91
CA PRO A 81 -8.07 -23.07 39.14
C PRO A 81 -8.13 -21.53 38.98
N MET A 82 -8.80 -21.04 37.93
CA MET A 82 -8.87 -19.62 37.60
C MET A 82 -10.28 -19.06 37.89
N PRO A 83 -10.41 -17.83 38.43
CA PRO A 83 -11.72 -17.19 38.60
C PRO A 83 -12.47 -17.07 37.26
N PRO A 84 -13.80 -17.25 37.23
CA PRO A 84 -14.59 -17.19 35.99
C PRO A 84 -14.36 -15.90 35.18
N ALA A 85 -14.27 -14.74 35.83
CA ALA A 85 -14.01 -13.47 35.15
C ALA A 85 -12.68 -13.45 34.39
N ALA A 86 -11.62 -14.07 34.93
CA ALA A 86 -10.33 -14.17 34.25
C ALA A 86 -10.38 -15.17 33.08
N VAL A 87 -11.17 -16.25 33.20
CA VAL A 87 -11.44 -17.17 32.09
C VAL A 87 -12.10 -16.43 30.92
N GLY A 88 -13.10 -15.59 31.20
CA GLY A 88 -13.73 -14.75 30.18
C GLY A 88 -12.72 -13.89 29.42
N GLN A 89 -11.88 -13.14 30.15
CA GLN A 89 -10.83 -12.30 29.57
C GLN A 89 -9.84 -13.08 28.69
N VAL A 90 -9.42 -14.26 29.11
CA VAL A 90 -8.54 -15.12 28.30
C VAL A 90 -9.27 -15.62 27.03
N VAL A 91 -10.53 -16.02 27.12
CA VAL A 91 -11.34 -16.42 25.95
C VAL A 91 -11.46 -15.28 24.94
N PHE A 92 -11.66 -14.05 25.41
CA PHE A 92 -11.65 -12.85 24.56
C PHE A 92 -10.32 -12.64 23.84
N GLN A 93 -9.20 -12.76 24.56
CA GLN A 93 -7.86 -12.65 23.98
C GLN A 93 -7.62 -13.73 22.92
N ILE A 94 -8.04 -14.98 23.19
CA ILE A 94 -7.97 -16.09 22.23
C ILE A 94 -8.80 -15.76 20.99
N PHE A 95 -10.04 -15.31 21.14
CA PHE A 95 -10.93 -14.99 20.03
C PHE A 95 -10.32 -13.90 19.13
N PHE A 96 -9.96 -12.76 19.69
CA PHE A 96 -9.47 -11.62 18.91
C PHE A 96 -8.08 -11.89 18.30
N SER A 97 -7.20 -12.64 18.98
CA SER A 97 -5.92 -13.06 18.42
C SER A 97 -6.08 -14.00 17.23
N ASN A 98 -7.02 -14.94 17.29
CA ASN A 98 -7.33 -15.83 16.16
C ASN A 98 -8.03 -15.09 15.02
N ALA A 99 -8.92 -14.15 15.32
CA ALA A 99 -9.54 -13.30 14.29
C ALA A 99 -8.47 -12.47 13.55
N LEU A 100 -7.51 -11.87 14.27
CA LEU A 100 -6.37 -11.18 13.67
C LEU A 100 -5.52 -12.10 12.81
N LEU A 101 -5.22 -13.32 13.29
CA LEU A 101 -4.44 -14.30 12.54
C LEU A 101 -5.09 -14.61 11.18
N ILE A 102 -6.38 -14.93 11.18
CA ILE A 102 -7.10 -15.24 9.94
C ILE A 102 -7.15 -14.03 9.00
N ILE A 103 -7.37 -12.82 9.54
CA ILE A 103 -7.36 -11.61 8.71
C ILE A 103 -5.98 -11.34 8.11
N SER A 104 -4.92 -11.48 8.91
CA SER A 104 -3.55 -11.24 8.44
C SER A 104 -3.16 -12.16 7.27
N LEU A 105 -3.72 -13.36 7.21
CA LEU A 105 -3.47 -14.32 6.14
C LEU A 105 -4.44 -14.15 4.97
N ALA A 106 -5.74 -14.09 5.24
CA ALA A 106 -6.79 -14.15 4.24
C ALA A 106 -7.05 -12.81 3.55
N ALA A 107 -7.03 -11.69 4.28
CA ALA A 107 -7.34 -10.37 3.73
C ALA A 107 -6.34 -9.92 2.64
N PRO A 108 -5.01 -9.91 2.86
CA PRO A 108 -4.08 -9.48 1.82
C PRO A 108 -4.06 -10.45 0.63
N ALA A 109 -4.22 -11.76 0.88
CA ALA A 109 -4.31 -12.78 -0.18
C ALA A 109 -5.54 -12.57 -1.08
N TYR A 110 -6.70 -12.35 -0.48
CA TYR A 110 -7.94 -12.08 -1.22
C TYR A 110 -7.87 -10.75 -1.98
N ALA A 111 -7.43 -9.68 -1.32
CA ALA A 111 -7.28 -8.37 -1.94
C ALA A 111 -6.26 -8.37 -3.10
N SER A 112 -5.24 -9.22 -3.04
CA SER A 112 -4.27 -9.41 -4.11
C SER A 112 -4.88 -9.92 -5.42
N THR A 113 -6.05 -10.56 -5.37
CA THR A 113 -6.75 -11.05 -6.57
C THR A 113 -7.55 -9.96 -7.29
N MET A 114 -7.87 -8.84 -6.62
CA MET A 114 -8.84 -7.87 -7.12
C MET A 114 -8.49 -7.28 -8.48
N ILE A 115 -7.21 -7.04 -8.77
CA ILE A 115 -6.76 -6.52 -10.07
C ILE A 115 -6.08 -7.60 -10.91
N THR A 116 -5.32 -8.52 -10.29
CA THR A 116 -4.61 -9.55 -11.05
C THR A 116 -5.54 -10.57 -11.70
N ALA A 117 -6.70 -10.87 -11.08
CA ALA A 117 -7.69 -11.76 -11.68
C ALA A 117 -8.25 -11.17 -12.98
N GLU A 118 -8.43 -9.85 -13.07
CA GLU A 118 -8.87 -9.18 -14.31
C GLU A 118 -7.76 -9.18 -15.38
N ARG A 119 -6.48 -9.19 -14.97
CA ARG A 119 -5.35 -9.35 -15.90
C ARG A 119 -5.29 -10.77 -16.45
N GLU A 120 -5.42 -11.76 -15.58
CA GLU A 120 -5.44 -13.18 -15.99
C GLU A 120 -6.67 -13.49 -16.86
N ALA A 121 -7.81 -12.86 -16.59
CA ALA A 121 -9.03 -12.98 -17.40
C ALA A 121 -9.05 -12.11 -18.67
N GLN A 122 -7.97 -11.35 -18.97
CA GLN A 122 -7.87 -10.46 -20.15
C GLN A 122 -8.95 -9.35 -20.20
N THR A 123 -9.54 -8.98 -19.07
CA THR A 123 -10.56 -7.93 -18.94
C THR A 123 -9.99 -6.59 -18.47
N TYR A 124 -8.71 -6.56 -18.07
CA TYR A 124 -8.03 -5.38 -17.56
C TYR A 124 -7.97 -4.22 -18.57
N GLU A 125 -7.69 -4.48 -19.85
CA GLU A 125 -7.62 -3.44 -20.89
C GLU A 125 -8.99 -2.81 -21.14
N SER A 126 -10.04 -3.64 -21.19
CA SER A 126 -11.43 -3.17 -21.30
C SER A 126 -11.82 -2.29 -20.09
N LEU A 127 -11.38 -2.65 -18.88
CA LEU A 127 -11.62 -1.86 -17.67
C LEU A 127 -10.97 -0.47 -17.74
N ILE A 128 -9.75 -0.36 -18.25
CA ILE A 128 -9.07 0.94 -18.41
C ILE A 128 -9.71 1.77 -19.53
N LEU A 129 -10.12 1.14 -20.63
CA LEU A 129 -10.76 1.80 -21.77
C LEU A 129 -12.21 2.23 -21.51
N SER A 130 -12.83 1.78 -20.41
CA SER A 130 -14.21 2.13 -20.01
C SER A 130 -14.45 3.62 -19.71
N GLY A 131 -13.40 4.45 -19.68
CA GLY A 131 -13.48 5.88 -19.34
C GLY A 131 -13.62 6.16 -17.84
N MET A 132 -13.62 5.13 -16.98
CA MET A 132 -13.61 5.32 -15.53
C MET A 132 -12.25 5.79 -15.02
N GLY A 133 -12.24 6.85 -14.21
CA GLY A 133 -11.01 7.32 -13.58
C GLY A 133 -10.37 6.27 -12.66
N ALA A 134 -9.03 6.19 -12.66
CA ALA A 134 -8.26 5.19 -11.89
C ALA A 134 -8.62 5.17 -10.39
N TRP A 135 -8.88 6.33 -9.77
CA TRP A 135 -9.35 6.41 -8.38
C TRP A 135 -10.70 5.74 -8.16
N ARG A 136 -11.63 5.88 -9.12
CA ARG A 136 -12.96 5.25 -9.05
C ARG A 136 -12.84 3.72 -9.16
N ILE A 137 -11.89 3.22 -9.95
CA ILE A 137 -11.62 1.79 -10.06
C ILE A 137 -11.07 1.23 -8.75
N VAL A 138 -9.98 1.83 -8.23
CA VAL A 138 -9.31 1.35 -7.02
C VAL A 138 -10.21 1.40 -5.80
N ARG A 139 -10.93 2.51 -5.57
CA ARG A 139 -11.86 2.62 -4.41
C ARG A 139 -12.98 1.58 -4.48
N GLY A 140 -13.45 1.25 -5.68
CA GLY A 140 -14.50 0.24 -5.88
C GLY A 140 -14.01 -1.15 -5.51
N LYS A 141 -12.81 -1.51 -5.98
CA LYS A 141 -12.17 -2.79 -5.66
C LYS A 141 -11.80 -2.90 -4.18
N PHE A 142 -11.25 -1.84 -3.59
CA PHE A 142 -11.00 -1.79 -2.15
C PHE A 142 -12.27 -1.97 -1.33
N ALA A 143 -13.32 -1.19 -1.61
CA ALA A 143 -14.58 -1.26 -0.87
C ALA A 143 -15.24 -2.64 -0.99
N ALA A 144 -15.18 -3.27 -2.17
CA ALA A 144 -15.71 -4.62 -2.37
C ALA A 144 -14.95 -5.65 -1.53
N ALA A 145 -13.61 -5.62 -1.59
CA ALA A 145 -12.78 -6.54 -0.84
C ALA A 145 -12.93 -6.35 0.69
N TYR A 146 -13.01 -5.09 1.12
CA TYR A 146 -13.24 -4.74 2.52
C TYR A 146 -14.62 -5.22 3.01
N ALA A 147 -15.69 -4.99 2.24
CA ALA A 147 -17.04 -5.42 2.60
C ALA A 147 -17.17 -6.96 2.67
N SER A 148 -16.53 -7.69 1.75
CA SER A 148 -16.52 -9.16 1.78
C SER A 148 -15.85 -9.70 3.05
N MET A 149 -14.69 -9.15 3.44
CA MET A 149 -13.98 -9.57 4.66
C MET A 149 -14.62 -9.02 5.95
N PHE A 150 -15.27 -7.87 5.87
CA PHE A 150 -16.11 -7.35 6.95
C PHE A 150 -17.23 -8.33 7.28
N LEU A 151 -17.87 -8.92 6.27
CA LEU A 151 -18.92 -9.93 6.49
C LEU A 151 -18.37 -11.18 7.21
N VAL A 152 -17.14 -11.58 6.92
CA VAL A 152 -16.45 -12.67 7.64
C VAL A 152 -16.32 -12.31 9.12
N LEU A 153 -15.87 -11.10 9.44
CA LEU A 153 -15.80 -10.62 10.82
C LEU A 153 -17.16 -10.60 11.53
N VAL A 154 -18.20 -10.12 10.86
CA VAL A 154 -19.57 -10.12 11.40
C VAL A 154 -20.03 -11.54 11.69
N ALA A 155 -19.72 -12.51 10.83
CA ALA A 155 -20.05 -13.91 11.05
C ALA A 155 -19.28 -14.56 12.21
N LEU A 156 -18.12 -14.03 12.58
CA LEU A 156 -17.38 -14.44 13.79
C LEU A 156 -17.96 -13.81 15.07
N GLY A 157 -18.76 -12.74 14.93
CA GLY A 157 -19.41 -12.03 16.03
C GLY A 157 -20.02 -12.93 17.10
N PRO A 158 -20.89 -13.90 16.77
CA PRO A 158 -21.53 -14.76 17.77
C PRO A 158 -20.56 -15.56 18.65
N ILE A 159 -19.36 -15.91 18.15
CA ILE A 159 -18.39 -16.72 18.89
C ILE A 159 -17.85 -15.97 20.11
N VAL A 160 -17.67 -14.64 20.01
CA VAL A 160 -17.22 -13.83 21.16
C VAL A 160 -18.23 -13.85 22.31
N GLY A 161 -19.50 -14.18 22.01
CA GLY A 161 -20.57 -14.29 22.99
C GLY A 161 -20.28 -15.30 24.10
N ILE A 162 -19.43 -16.30 23.83
CA ILE A 162 -18.99 -17.29 24.82
C ILE A 162 -18.22 -16.61 25.97
N ALA A 163 -17.42 -15.58 25.66
CA ALA A 163 -16.66 -14.86 26.68
C ALA A 163 -17.56 -14.13 27.68
N PHE A 164 -18.74 -13.67 27.25
CA PHE A 164 -19.72 -13.03 28.15
C PHE A 164 -20.32 -13.99 29.18
N ILE A 165 -20.37 -15.30 28.91
CA ILE A 165 -20.92 -16.30 29.83
C ILE A 165 -20.05 -16.41 31.09
N PHE A 166 -18.73 -16.27 30.94
CA PHE A 166 -17.77 -16.34 32.04
C PHE A 166 -17.64 -15.01 32.81
N GLY A 167 -18.10 -13.90 32.24
CA GLY A 167 -17.99 -12.55 32.81
C GLY A 167 -16.62 -11.91 32.63
N GLY A 168 -16.39 -10.75 33.24
CA GLY A 168 -15.09 -10.05 33.22
C GLY A 168 -14.79 -9.23 31.96
N ILE A 169 -15.76 -9.11 31.02
CA ILE A 169 -15.66 -8.33 29.78
C ILE A 169 -16.91 -7.50 29.56
N SER A 170 -16.72 -6.23 29.19
CA SER A 170 -17.81 -5.33 28.80
C SER A 170 -18.17 -5.43 27.31
N PRO A 171 -19.45 -5.24 26.91
CA PRO A 171 -19.82 -5.10 25.49
C PRO A 171 -19.09 -3.96 24.77
N VAL A 172 -18.67 -2.94 25.51
CA VAL A 172 -17.87 -1.82 24.99
C VAL A 172 -16.48 -2.30 24.55
N GLU A 173 -15.81 -3.13 25.36
CA GLU A 173 -14.50 -3.70 25.03
C GLU A 173 -14.54 -4.55 23.77
N VAL A 174 -15.59 -5.37 23.61
CA VAL A 174 -15.81 -6.17 22.39
C VAL A 174 -15.99 -5.27 21.17
N SER A 175 -16.77 -4.19 21.30
CA SER A 175 -16.99 -3.23 20.21
C SER A 175 -15.69 -2.52 19.80
N ILE A 176 -14.90 -2.11 20.79
CA ILE A 176 -13.57 -1.52 20.59
C ILE A 176 -12.62 -2.52 19.93
N GLY A 177 -12.61 -3.78 20.37
CA GLY A 177 -11.82 -4.86 19.79
C GLY A 177 -12.15 -5.07 18.31
N PHE A 178 -13.44 -5.13 17.94
CA PHE A 178 -13.85 -5.20 16.54
C PHE A 178 -13.37 -4.00 15.74
N LEU A 179 -13.47 -2.78 16.27
CA LEU A 179 -12.99 -1.58 15.59
C LEU A 179 -11.48 -1.64 15.32
N GLY A 180 -10.68 -2.12 16.28
CA GLY A 180 -9.23 -2.31 16.09
C GLY A 180 -8.93 -3.32 14.97
N VAL A 181 -9.62 -4.46 14.98
CA VAL A 181 -9.46 -5.48 13.92
C VAL A 181 -9.90 -4.95 12.56
N LEU A 182 -10.92 -4.10 12.50
CA LEU A 182 -11.38 -3.44 11.27
C LEU A 182 -10.36 -2.44 10.70
N LEU A 183 -9.60 -1.76 11.56
CA LEU A 183 -8.49 -0.90 11.13
C LEU A 183 -7.35 -1.73 10.52
N VAL A 184 -6.98 -2.83 11.18
CA VAL A 184 -5.96 -3.77 10.65
C VAL A 184 -6.42 -4.37 9.32
N LEU A 185 -7.70 -4.75 9.21
CA LEU A 185 -8.30 -5.25 7.98
C LEU A 185 -8.19 -4.24 6.83
N ALA A 186 -8.44 -2.96 7.10
CA ALA A 186 -8.36 -1.92 6.08
C ALA A 186 -6.94 -1.84 5.49
N THR A 187 -5.92 -1.86 6.35
CA THR A 187 -4.52 -1.84 5.93
C THR A 187 -4.13 -3.09 5.14
N ALA A 188 -4.59 -4.27 5.57
CA ALA A 188 -4.36 -5.53 4.89
C ALA A 188 -4.91 -5.53 3.45
N ILE A 189 -6.18 -5.11 3.31
CA ILE A 189 -6.86 -5.02 2.01
C ILE A 189 -6.19 -3.96 1.13
N ALA A 190 -5.86 -2.79 1.68
CA ALA A 190 -5.22 -1.73 0.92
C ALA A 190 -3.85 -2.18 0.37
N LEU A 191 -3.03 -2.84 1.18
CA LEU A 191 -1.77 -3.43 0.74
C LEU A 191 -1.99 -4.47 -0.36
N GLY A 192 -2.92 -5.41 -0.19
CA GLY A 192 -3.22 -6.42 -1.21
C GLY A 192 -3.66 -5.80 -2.54
N VAL A 193 -4.54 -4.79 -2.51
CA VAL A 193 -4.95 -4.04 -3.71
C VAL A 193 -3.75 -3.32 -4.34
N ALA A 194 -2.88 -2.70 -3.53
CA ALA A 194 -1.68 -2.01 -4.02
C ALA A 194 -0.68 -2.96 -4.71
N VAL A 195 -0.49 -4.15 -4.13
CA VAL A 195 0.34 -5.20 -4.71
C VAL A 195 -0.30 -5.72 -6.00
N SER A 196 -1.61 -5.98 -6.01
CA SER A 196 -2.33 -6.48 -7.18
C SER A 196 -2.25 -5.54 -8.39
N ALA A 197 -2.30 -4.22 -8.16
CA ALA A 197 -2.17 -3.21 -9.20
C ALA A 197 -0.81 -3.24 -9.90
N ARG A 198 0.23 -3.74 -9.22
CA ARG A 198 1.63 -3.72 -9.69
C ARG A 198 2.17 -5.11 -10.04
N ALA A 199 1.48 -6.18 -9.68
CA ALA A 199 1.88 -7.56 -9.92
C ALA A 199 1.41 -8.07 -11.28
N ALA A 200 2.27 -8.84 -11.97
CA ALA A 200 1.94 -9.44 -13.27
C ALA A 200 1.10 -10.73 -13.17
N SER A 201 1.17 -11.42 -12.03
CA SER A 201 0.44 -12.68 -11.78
C SER A 201 -0.18 -12.67 -10.39
N THR A 202 -1.35 -13.30 -10.26
CA THR A 202 -2.09 -13.46 -9.00
C THR A 202 -1.27 -14.21 -7.96
N ARG A 203 -0.54 -15.27 -8.36
CA ARG A 203 0.26 -16.09 -7.42
C ARG A 203 1.36 -15.27 -6.74
N ILE A 204 2.06 -14.46 -7.53
CA ILE A 204 3.13 -13.57 -7.05
C ILE A 204 2.53 -12.48 -6.15
N ALA A 205 1.37 -11.93 -6.53
CA ALA A 205 0.69 -10.91 -5.72
C ALA A 205 0.31 -11.45 -4.34
N ILE A 206 -0.32 -12.63 -4.28
CA ILE A 206 -0.68 -13.31 -3.03
C ILE A 206 0.57 -13.50 -2.17
N LEU A 207 1.61 -14.14 -2.72
CA LEU A 207 2.85 -14.41 -1.99
C LEU A 207 3.44 -13.13 -1.38
N ILE A 208 3.63 -12.08 -2.18
CA ILE A 208 4.20 -10.81 -1.69
C ILE A 208 3.31 -10.20 -0.61
N SER A 209 2.01 -10.10 -0.84
CA SER A 209 1.09 -9.44 0.08
C SER A 209 1.02 -10.14 1.43
N THR A 210 0.96 -11.47 1.44
CA THR A 210 0.87 -12.27 2.66
C THR A 210 2.20 -12.32 3.41
N VAL A 211 3.33 -12.51 2.71
CA VAL A 211 4.67 -12.53 3.32
C VAL A 211 5.06 -11.17 3.89
N VAL A 212 4.58 -10.06 3.33
CA VAL A 212 4.84 -8.72 3.87
C VAL A 212 3.90 -8.40 5.03
N PHE A 213 2.60 -8.67 4.90
CA PHE A 213 1.62 -8.25 5.91
C PHE A 213 1.66 -9.11 7.16
N THR A 214 1.80 -10.42 7.02
CA THR A 214 1.66 -11.36 8.15
C THR A 214 2.73 -11.12 9.21
N PRO A 215 4.04 -11.05 8.89
CA PRO A 215 5.07 -10.73 9.88
C PRO A 215 4.90 -9.33 10.47
N ALA A 216 4.47 -8.35 9.67
CA ALA A 216 4.19 -7.00 10.17
C ALA A 216 3.03 -6.98 11.18
N ALA A 217 2.00 -7.79 10.96
CA ALA A 217 0.89 -7.96 11.89
C ALA A 217 1.33 -8.66 13.18
N PHE A 218 2.13 -9.73 13.09
CA PHE A 218 2.70 -10.40 14.26
C PHE A 218 3.62 -9.49 15.06
N PHE A 219 4.46 -8.70 14.38
CA PHE A 219 5.27 -7.68 15.03
C PHE A 219 4.40 -6.64 15.74
N GLY A 220 3.32 -6.18 15.10
CA GLY A 220 2.35 -5.26 15.70
C GLY A 220 1.69 -5.85 16.95
N VAL A 221 1.30 -7.13 16.93
CA VAL A 221 0.75 -7.84 18.10
C VAL A 221 1.77 -7.93 19.23
N SER A 222 3.02 -8.31 18.92
CA SER A 222 4.12 -8.38 19.90
C SER A 222 4.39 -7.02 20.54
N LEU A 223 4.46 -5.96 19.71
CA LEU A 223 4.61 -4.59 20.17
C LEU A 223 3.45 -4.16 21.08
N MET A 224 2.21 -4.50 20.73
CA MET A 224 1.06 -4.19 21.58
C MET A 224 1.11 -4.94 22.92
N THR A 225 1.54 -6.20 22.94
CA THR A 225 1.73 -6.95 24.19
C THR A 225 2.78 -6.29 25.08
N GLY A 226 3.94 -5.92 24.52
CA GLY A 226 5.00 -5.23 25.26
C GLY A 226 4.54 -3.87 25.79
N LEU A 227 3.87 -3.07 24.95
CA LEU A 227 3.26 -1.81 25.40
C LEU A 227 2.22 -2.02 26.51
N GLY A 228 1.53 -3.16 26.52
CA GLY A 228 0.57 -3.51 27.56
C GLY A 228 1.22 -3.77 28.91
N GLU A 229 2.38 -4.43 28.93
CA GLU A 229 3.17 -4.62 30.15
C GLU A 229 3.59 -3.29 30.76
N LEU A 230 4.06 -2.37 29.91
CA LEU A 230 4.51 -1.04 30.31
C LEU A 230 3.36 -0.12 30.71
N ALA A 231 2.19 -0.30 30.09
CA ALA A 231 1.00 0.47 30.40
C ALA A 231 0.42 0.13 31.78
N ARG A 232 0.72 -1.05 32.35
CA ARG A 232 0.18 -1.47 33.66
C ARG A 232 0.55 -0.53 34.79
N ASP A 233 1.76 0.04 34.72
CA ASP A 233 2.26 0.95 35.75
C ASP A 233 1.56 2.32 35.68
N GLN A 234 1.02 2.68 34.51
CA GLN A 234 0.34 3.95 34.28
C GLN A 234 -1.19 3.84 34.42
N TRP A 235 -1.76 2.73 33.95
CA TRP A 235 -3.18 2.43 34.02
C TRP A 235 -3.37 1.02 34.60
N PRO A 236 -4.13 0.86 35.70
CA PRO A 236 -4.42 -0.46 36.24
C PRO A 236 -5.31 -1.24 35.27
N THR A 237 -4.70 -2.01 34.36
CA THR A 237 -5.41 -2.84 33.39
C THR A 237 -5.73 -4.20 34.00
N THR A 238 -6.97 -4.65 33.87
CA THR A 238 -7.36 -5.99 34.36
C THR A 238 -6.96 -7.09 33.38
N MET A 239 -6.90 -6.76 32.09
CA MET A 239 -6.69 -7.72 31.02
C MET A 239 -5.22 -7.85 30.61
N GLN A 240 -4.70 -9.07 30.56
CA GLN A 240 -3.35 -9.39 30.07
C GLN A 240 -3.40 -9.86 28.61
N GLY A 241 -2.47 -9.38 27.77
CA GLY A 241 -2.33 -9.79 26.36
C GLY A 241 -2.37 -8.62 25.37
N PRO A 242 -2.32 -8.90 24.05
CA PRO A 242 -2.20 -7.89 23.00
C PRO A 242 -3.40 -6.94 22.88
N PHE A 243 -4.56 -7.33 23.44
CA PHE A 243 -5.78 -6.51 23.42
C PHE A 243 -6.05 -5.75 24.74
N TRP A 244 -5.07 -5.58 25.62
CA TRP A 244 -5.17 -4.81 26.87
C TRP A 244 -5.76 -3.39 26.69
N TRP A 245 -5.50 -2.79 25.52
CA TRP A 245 -5.95 -1.45 25.17
C TRP A 245 -7.47 -1.33 25.08
N THR A 246 -8.20 -2.44 24.91
CA THR A 246 -9.66 -2.46 24.85
C THR A 246 -10.29 -2.12 26.21
N ASP A 247 -9.79 -2.74 27.28
CA ASP A 247 -10.16 -2.46 28.69
C ASP A 247 -9.77 -1.02 29.08
N THR A 248 -8.53 -0.62 28.76
CA THR A 248 -8.02 0.71 29.10
C THR A 248 -8.85 1.81 28.44
N LEU A 249 -9.12 1.67 27.14
CA LEU A 249 -9.91 2.65 26.40
C LEU A 249 -11.36 2.68 26.87
N ALA A 250 -11.97 1.53 27.17
CA ALA A 250 -13.34 1.47 27.67
C ALA A 250 -13.51 2.21 29.01
N ASN A 251 -12.53 2.11 29.90
CA ASN A 251 -12.60 2.69 31.24
C ASN A 251 -12.10 4.15 31.32
N HIS A 252 -11.33 4.62 30.33
CA HIS A 252 -10.69 5.94 30.36
C HIS A 252 -11.03 6.81 29.13
N LEU A 253 -12.26 6.73 28.63
CA LEU A 253 -12.72 7.51 27.46
C LEU A 253 -12.61 9.03 27.63
N THR A 254 -12.56 9.54 28.86
CA THR A 254 -12.45 10.98 29.15
C THR A 254 -11.01 11.46 29.29
N ASP A 255 -10.03 10.55 29.40
CA ASP A 255 -8.62 10.92 29.55
C ASP A 255 -8.04 11.29 28.17
N PRO A 256 -7.62 12.56 27.97
CA PRO A 256 -7.02 12.98 26.69
C PRO A 256 -5.77 12.18 26.32
N ARG A 257 -5.05 11.61 27.30
CA ARG A 257 -3.84 10.82 27.09
C ARG A 257 -4.15 9.49 26.43
N VAL A 258 -5.17 8.82 26.97
CA VAL A 258 -5.69 7.56 26.45
C VAL A 258 -6.29 7.77 25.06
N LEU A 259 -7.04 8.86 24.85
CA LEU A 259 -7.54 9.19 23.51
C LEU A 259 -6.43 9.49 22.50
N GLY A 260 -5.37 10.19 22.91
CA GLY A 260 -4.20 10.45 22.07
C GLY A 260 -3.49 9.15 21.66
N LEU A 261 -3.19 8.30 22.64
CA LEU A 261 -2.40 7.08 22.46
C LEU A 261 -3.18 5.93 21.83
N LEU A 262 -4.43 5.70 22.23
CA LEU A 262 -5.23 4.53 21.84
C LEU A 262 -6.28 4.84 20.77
N VAL A 263 -6.51 6.11 20.41
CA VAL A 263 -7.41 6.49 19.31
C VAL A 263 -6.68 7.26 18.22
N ALA A 264 -6.13 8.43 18.51
CA ALA A 264 -5.55 9.30 17.49
C ALA A 264 -4.32 8.67 16.80
N LEU A 265 -3.40 8.09 17.57
CA LEU A 265 -2.22 7.41 17.06
C LEU A 265 -2.57 6.19 16.19
N PRO A 266 -3.37 5.20 16.64
CA PRO A 266 -3.77 4.07 15.82
C PRO A 266 -4.49 4.49 14.54
N LEU A 267 -5.42 5.45 14.62
CA LEU A 267 -6.09 5.97 13.43
C LEU A 267 -5.08 6.50 12.41
N TYR A 268 -4.07 7.23 12.85
CA TYR A 268 -3.01 7.67 11.96
C TYR A 268 -2.16 6.51 11.40
N VAL A 269 -1.67 5.63 12.28
CA VAL A 269 -0.79 4.50 11.96
C VAL A 269 -1.45 3.53 10.99
N PHE A 270 -2.77 3.36 11.03
CA PHE A 270 -3.50 2.49 10.11
C PHE A 270 -4.03 3.24 8.88
N LEU A 271 -4.68 4.39 9.06
CA LEU A 271 -5.31 5.09 7.93
C LEU A 271 -4.29 5.71 6.97
N MET A 272 -3.13 6.15 7.47
CA MET A 272 -2.14 6.74 6.58
C MET A 272 -1.52 5.72 5.61
N PRO A 273 -1.06 4.54 6.07
CA PRO A 273 -0.68 3.46 5.15
C PRO A 273 -1.81 3.04 4.21
N VAL A 274 -3.06 2.94 4.67
CA VAL A 274 -4.22 2.68 3.78
C VAL A 274 -4.26 3.68 2.64
N TRP A 275 -4.18 4.97 2.94
CA TRP A 275 -4.17 6.02 1.92
C TRP A 275 -3.00 5.88 0.95
N LEU A 276 -1.78 5.67 1.45
CA LEU A 276 -0.58 5.49 0.62
C LEU A 276 -0.66 4.23 -0.26
N PHE A 277 -1.20 3.14 0.25
CA PHE A 277 -1.44 1.92 -0.52
C PHE A 277 -2.46 2.14 -1.63
N LEU A 278 -3.58 2.81 -1.35
CA LEU A 278 -4.58 3.14 -2.37
C LEU A 278 -4.01 4.09 -3.42
N ALA A 279 -3.24 5.10 -3.02
CA ALA A 279 -2.54 5.99 -3.94
C ALA A 279 -1.51 5.22 -4.80
N SER A 280 -0.79 4.26 -4.20
CA SER A 280 0.13 3.37 -4.90
C SER A 280 -0.61 2.48 -5.92
N ALA A 281 -1.77 1.94 -5.57
CA ALA A 281 -2.63 1.18 -6.48
C ALA A 281 -3.07 2.03 -7.69
N VAL A 282 -3.50 3.27 -7.44
CA VAL A 282 -3.92 4.21 -8.49
C VAL A 282 -2.76 4.52 -9.45
N SER A 283 -1.56 4.75 -8.90
CA SER A 283 -0.36 4.95 -9.71
C SER A 283 -0.01 3.73 -10.56
N GLY A 284 -0.31 2.52 -10.07
CA GLY A 284 -0.05 1.26 -10.77
C GLY A 284 -0.96 1.03 -11.98
N ILE A 285 -2.18 1.59 -11.97
CA ILE A 285 -3.15 1.45 -13.06
C ILE A 285 -2.96 2.55 -14.12
N ARG A 286 -2.45 3.74 -13.76
CA ARG A 286 -2.21 4.84 -14.72
C ARG A 286 -1.28 4.42 -15.85
N PRO A 287 -1.42 4.91 -17.09
CA PRO A 287 -0.52 4.60 -18.20
C PRO A 287 0.96 4.93 -17.91
N GLU A 288 1.90 4.21 -18.53
CA GLU A 288 3.35 4.42 -18.33
C GLU A 288 3.85 5.76 -18.85
N ALA A 289 3.12 6.37 -19.78
CA ALA A 289 3.46 7.67 -20.36
C ALA A 289 3.23 8.85 -19.39
N GLU A 290 2.42 8.64 -18.35
CA GLU A 290 2.04 9.67 -17.38
C GLU A 290 2.96 9.69 -16.16
N ASP A 291 2.95 10.82 -15.46
CA ASP A 291 3.66 10.95 -14.19
C ASP A 291 2.94 10.16 -13.08
N ARG A 292 3.51 9.00 -12.74
CA ARG A 292 3.01 8.10 -11.69
C ARG A 292 3.51 8.48 -10.30
N SER A 293 4.65 9.16 -10.17
CA SER A 293 5.36 9.29 -8.90
C SER A 293 5.24 10.64 -8.22
N THR A 294 5.10 11.75 -8.97
CA THR A 294 5.00 13.09 -8.34
C THR A 294 3.82 13.25 -7.38
N PRO A 295 2.58 12.82 -7.70
CA PRO A 295 1.48 12.89 -6.74
C PRO A 295 1.78 12.07 -5.47
N PHE A 296 2.45 10.93 -5.64
CA PHE A 296 2.79 10.02 -4.55
C PHE A 296 3.86 10.63 -3.61
N LYS A 297 4.83 11.38 -4.16
CA LYS A 297 5.84 12.13 -3.39
C LYS A 297 5.23 13.16 -2.46
N TRP A 298 4.23 13.91 -2.93
CA TRP A 298 3.55 14.89 -2.08
C TRP A 298 2.88 14.21 -0.86
N TRP A 299 2.17 13.11 -1.09
CA TRP A 299 1.52 12.37 -0.01
C TRP A 299 2.51 11.72 0.96
N SER A 300 3.71 11.31 0.52
CA SER A 300 4.73 10.81 1.45
C SER A 300 5.29 11.92 2.35
N VAL A 301 5.37 13.17 1.88
CA VAL A 301 5.75 14.31 2.74
C VAL A 301 4.67 14.60 3.77
N VAL A 302 3.39 14.55 3.36
CA VAL A 302 2.27 14.69 4.30
C VAL A 302 2.28 13.57 5.34
N ALA A 303 2.62 12.34 4.96
CA ALA A 303 2.85 11.22 5.88
C ALA A 303 4.01 11.47 6.84
N ALA A 304 5.13 11.93 6.33
CA ALA A 304 6.29 12.26 7.16
C ALA A 304 5.91 13.30 8.22
N PHE A 305 5.24 14.37 7.80
CA PHE A 305 4.85 15.46 8.68
C PHE A 305 3.80 15.04 9.72
N GLY A 306 2.77 14.29 9.32
CA GLY A 306 1.76 13.76 10.23
C GLY A 306 2.36 12.83 11.30
N ALA A 307 3.34 12.01 10.91
CA ALA A 307 4.03 11.12 11.84
C ALA A 307 4.83 11.91 12.87
N VAL A 308 5.61 12.90 12.42
CA VAL A 308 6.38 13.80 13.29
C VAL A 308 5.47 14.53 14.28
N ILE A 309 4.32 15.04 13.84
CA ILE A 309 3.36 15.71 14.73
C ILE A 309 2.90 14.77 15.85
N ILE A 310 2.54 13.53 15.51
CA ILE A 310 2.03 12.59 16.51
C ILE A 310 3.13 12.18 17.49
N VAL A 311 4.34 11.92 16.98
CA VAL A 311 5.51 11.68 17.83
C VAL A 311 5.86 12.90 18.69
N ALA A 312 5.54 14.12 18.25
CA ALA A 312 5.74 15.32 19.05
C ALA A 312 4.68 15.52 20.14
N LEU A 313 3.44 15.12 19.89
CA LEU A 313 2.32 15.36 20.80
C LEU A 313 2.22 14.31 21.92
N LEU A 314 2.54 13.05 21.64
CA LEU A 314 2.37 11.98 22.63
C LEU A 314 3.30 12.09 23.85
N PRO A 315 4.59 12.46 23.73
CA PRO A 315 5.45 12.62 24.89
C PRO A 315 5.05 13.78 25.81
N LEU A 316 4.32 14.78 25.30
CA LEU A 316 3.77 15.87 26.11
C LEU A 316 2.65 15.41 27.06
N LEU A 317 2.17 14.18 26.89
CA LEU A 317 1.13 13.56 27.71
C LEU A 317 1.71 12.69 28.83
N ALA A 318 3.04 12.46 28.87
CA ALA A 318 3.69 11.61 29.84
C ALA A 318 3.89 12.29 31.22
N VAL A 319 4.01 11.47 32.27
CA VAL A 319 3.97 11.91 33.68
C VAL A 319 5.35 12.12 34.27
N THR A 320 6.35 11.35 33.83
CA THR A 320 7.74 11.39 34.32
C THR A 320 8.74 11.53 33.17
N ALA A 321 9.92 12.07 33.44
CA ALA A 321 11.00 12.18 32.44
C ALA A 321 11.40 10.83 31.83
N GLU A 322 11.35 9.77 32.63
CA GLU A 322 11.59 8.39 32.22
C GLU A 322 10.50 7.90 31.25
N SER A 323 9.22 8.11 31.59
CA SER A 323 8.09 7.77 30.70
C SER A 323 8.14 8.52 29.36
N VAL A 324 8.59 9.78 29.35
CA VAL A 324 8.81 10.55 28.11
C VAL A 324 9.87 9.92 27.25
N THR A 325 10.99 9.51 27.84
CA THR A 325 12.11 8.87 27.14
C THR A 325 11.65 7.58 26.49
N PHE A 326 10.98 6.73 27.27
CA PHE A 326 10.47 5.45 26.82
C PHE A 326 9.42 5.60 25.70
N VAL A 327 8.41 6.46 25.90
CA VAL A 327 7.37 6.71 24.90
C VAL A 327 7.97 7.28 23.61
N SER A 328 8.92 8.21 23.73
CA SER A 328 9.61 8.78 22.56
C SER A 328 10.42 7.73 21.81
N LEU A 329 11.11 6.84 22.54
CA LEU A 329 11.87 5.73 21.96
C LEU A 329 10.94 4.76 21.22
N ALA A 330 9.86 4.30 21.87
CA ALA A 330 8.87 3.41 21.26
C ALA A 330 8.25 4.02 19.99
N MET A 331 7.98 5.32 20.00
CA MET A 331 7.45 6.04 18.83
C MET A 331 8.47 6.16 17.69
N VAL A 332 9.75 6.45 17.99
CA VAL A 332 10.83 6.49 16.99
C VAL A 332 11.05 5.10 16.38
N LEU A 333 11.08 4.06 17.21
CA LEU A 333 11.23 2.67 16.77
C LEU A 333 10.05 2.24 15.88
N SER A 334 8.81 2.56 16.29
CA SER A 334 7.62 2.33 15.48
C SER A 334 7.63 3.13 14.17
N GLY A 335 8.17 4.36 14.20
CA GLY A 335 8.39 5.21 13.03
C GLY A 335 9.34 4.60 11.99
N GLY A 336 10.26 3.72 12.41
CA GLY A 336 11.12 2.94 11.51
C GLY A 336 10.32 2.14 10.47
N GLY A 337 9.16 1.60 10.87
CA GLY A 337 8.26 0.89 9.96
C GLY A 337 7.70 1.80 8.85
N LEU A 338 7.37 3.06 9.16
CA LEU A 338 6.94 4.05 8.17
C LEU A 338 8.08 4.41 7.20
N LEU A 339 9.30 4.57 7.71
CA LEU A 339 10.48 4.88 6.88
C LEU A 339 10.78 3.73 5.92
N PHE A 340 10.74 2.49 6.41
CA PHE A 340 10.89 1.30 5.59
C PHE A 340 9.75 1.18 4.57
N PHE A 341 8.52 1.50 4.96
CA PHE A 341 7.39 1.53 4.04
C PHE A 341 7.58 2.56 2.91
N ILE A 342 8.01 3.78 3.23
CA ILE A 342 8.35 4.81 2.24
C ILE A 342 9.46 4.29 1.31
N ALA A 343 10.50 3.66 1.85
CA ALA A 343 11.56 3.04 1.08
C ALA A 343 10.98 2.05 0.05
N LEU A 344 10.12 1.13 0.49
CA LEU A 344 9.55 0.08 -0.37
C LEU A 344 8.73 0.63 -1.56
N ILE A 345 7.98 1.71 -1.36
CA ILE A 345 7.08 2.22 -2.41
C ILE A 345 7.87 2.87 -3.55
N PHE A 346 8.97 3.54 -3.21
CA PHE A 346 9.81 4.29 -4.15
C PHE A 346 10.88 3.45 -4.86
N MET A 347 11.06 2.17 -4.49
CA MET A 347 12.05 1.29 -5.15
C MET A 347 11.78 1.04 -6.64
N ASN A 348 10.55 1.24 -7.11
CA ASN A 348 10.10 0.75 -8.43
C ASN A 348 9.90 1.84 -9.48
N GLU A 349 10.75 2.86 -9.50
CA GLU A 349 10.74 3.83 -10.58
C GLU A 349 11.53 3.33 -11.81
N PRO A 350 11.11 3.67 -13.03
CA PRO A 350 11.90 3.41 -14.23
C PRO A 350 13.23 4.20 -14.18
N PRO A 351 14.28 3.73 -14.88
CA PRO A 351 15.59 4.40 -14.86
C PRO A 351 15.57 5.83 -15.40
N LEU A 352 14.64 6.14 -16.30
CA LEU A 352 14.48 7.46 -16.91
C LEU A 352 13.07 8.02 -16.62
N PRO A 353 12.94 9.36 -16.50
CA PRO A 353 11.64 10.02 -16.36
C PRO A 353 10.75 9.84 -17.61
N PRO A 354 9.41 9.90 -17.47
CA PRO A 354 8.48 9.88 -18.59
C PRO A 354 8.74 11.03 -19.58
N ARG A 355 8.52 10.78 -20.88
CA ARG A 355 8.81 11.76 -21.95
C ARG A 355 8.05 13.07 -21.79
N LEU A 356 6.75 12.99 -21.52
CA LEU A 356 5.89 14.16 -21.32
C LEU A 356 6.36 15.03 -20.14
N TYR A 357 6.88 14.39 -19.09
CA TYR A 357 7.44 15.11 -17.94
C TYR A 357 8.69 15.89 -18.34
N VAL A 358 9.62 15.28 -19.09
CA VAL A 358 10.87 15.94 -19.52
C VAL A 358 10.56 17.18 -20.35
N LEU A 359 9.64 17.07 -21.30
CA LEU A 359 9.20 18.20 -22.14
C LEU A 359 8.60 19.34 -21.29
N ARG A 360 7.69 19.01 -20.37
CA ARG A 360 7.09 19.99 -19.46
C ARG A 360 8.11 20.64 -18.52
N SER A 361 9.06 19.86 -18.00
CA SER A 361 10.09 20.34 -17.08
C SER A 361 11.05 21.32 -17.76
N ARG A 362 11.32 21.17 -19.06
CA ARG A 362 12.17 22.10 -19.82
C ARG A 362 11.49 23.46 -20.03
N ALA A 363 10.16 23.48 -20.10
CA ALA A 363 9.37 24.70 -20.24
C ALA A 363 9.08 25.43 -18.90
N SER A 364 9.26 24.76 -17.77
CA SER A 364 8.91 25.31 -16.45
C SER A 364 10.08 26.03 -15.77
N ARG A 365 9.78 27.16 -15.10
CA ARG A 365 10.74 27.89 -14.25
C ARG A 365 11.28 27.04 -13.09
N PHE A 366 10.52 26.03 -12.64
CA PHE A 366 10.92 25.09 -11.58
C PHE A 366 11.57 23.81 -12.14
N GLY A 367 11.97 23.80 -13.42
CA GLY A 367 12.54 22.65 -14.11
C GLY A 367 13.87 22.12 -13.52
N LEU A 368 14.59 22.91 -12.72
CA LEU A 368 15.82 22.47 -12.05
C LEU A 368 15.51 21.59 -10.82
N ILE A 369 14.59 22.02 -9.97
CA ILE A 369 14.09 21.23 -8.81
C ILE A 369 13.42 19.95 -9.31
N GLY A 370 12.62 20.07 -10.37
CA GLY A 370 11.99 18.93 -11.04
C GLY A 370 12.97 17.94 -11.68
N ARG A 371 14.25 18.30 -11.89
CA ARG A 371 15.29 17.36 -12.36
C ARG A 371 16.00 16.63 -11.23
N VAL A 372 16.06 17.23 -10.04
CA VAL A 372 16.73 16.65 -8.86
C VAL A 372 15.79 15.70 -8.11
N ILE A 373 14.50 16.04 -8.01
CA ILE A 373 13.51 15.37 -7.15
C ILE A 373 12.34 14.79 -7.98
N GLY A 374 12.34 14.99 -9.30
CA GLY A 374 11.27 14.53 -10.20
C GLY A 374 11.17 13.02 -10.41
N PRO A 375 10.34 12.53 -11.33
CA PRO A 375 10.16 11.11 -11.62
C PRO A 375 11.44 10.46 -12.17
N GLY A 376 11.53 9.14 -12.03
CA GLY A 376 12.70 8.34 -12.42
C GLY A 376 13.54 7.86 -11.23
N ALA A 377 14.32 6.81 -11.45
CA ALA A 377 15.02 6.07 -10.40
C ALA A 377 15.95 6.94 -9.53
N ALA A 378 16.93 7.63 -10.13
CA ALA A 378 17.89 8.42 -9.36
C ALA A 378 17.26 9.65 -8.65
N PRO A 379 16.44 10.49 -9.34
CA PRO A 379 15.77 11.61 -8.67
C PRO A 379 14.80 11.18 -7.57
N THR A 380 14.16 10.02 -7.72
CA THR A 380 13.27 9.48 -6.69
C THR A 380 14.04 8.90 -5.51
N LEU A 381 15.19 8.26 -5.75
CA LEU A 381 16.10 7.84 -4.68
C LEU A 381 16.52 9.03 -3.82
N ARG A 382 16.92 10.15 -4.43
CA ARG A 382 17.28 11.40 -3.73
C ARG A 382 16.13 11.95 -2.90
N PHE A 383 14.94 12.02 -3.50
CA PHE A 383 13.73 12.47 -2.81
C PHE A 383 13.43 11.60 -1.59
N ALA A 384 13.36 10.28 -1.79
CA ALA A 384 12.99 9.35 -0.74
C ALA A 384 14.05 9.31 0.36
N ALA A 385 15.35 9.40 0.03
CA ALA A 385 16.40 9.56 1.01
C ALA A 385 16.22 10.85 1.85
N LEU A 386 15.94 11.99 1.22
CA LEU A 386 15.68 13.25 1.93
C LEU A 386 14.48 13.13 2.88
N VAL A 387 13.38 12.50 2.42
CA VAL A 387 12.22 12.24 3.28
C VAL A 387 12.59 11.31 4.42
N ILE A 388 13.32 10.23 4.18
CA ILE A 388 13.71 9.27 5.22
C ILE A 388 14.56 9.94 6.29
N PHE A 389 15.68 10.57 5.90
CA PHE A 389 16.58 11.23 6.85
C PHE A 389 15.91 12.42 7.56
N GLY A 390 15.14 13.24 6.81
CA GLY A 390 14.44 14.39 7.38
C GLY A 390 13.36 13.97 8.39
N THR A 391 12.59 12.93 8.08
CA THR A 391 11.55 12.41 8.99
C THR A 391 12.18 11.77 10.22
N ALA A 392 13.21 10.93 10.03
CA ALA A 392 13.90 10.28 11.14
C ALA A 392 14.49 11.30 12.12
N ALA A 393 15.21 12.31 11.61
CA ALA A 393 15.75 13.38 12.44
C ALA A 393 14.64 14.17 13.16
N ALA A 394 13.55 14.50 12.46
CA ALA A 394 12.44 15.25 13.04
C ALA A 394 11.66 14.47 14.11
N MET A 395 11.70 13.13 14.11
CA MET A 395 11.03 12.30 15.13
C MET A 395 11.77 12.27 16.48
N ALA A 396 13.09 12.42 16.53
CA ALA A 396 13.84 12.43 17.80
C ALA A 396 13.74 13.75 18.57
N VAL A 397 13.70 14.88 17.85
CA VAL A 397 13.78 16.22 18.45
C VAL A 397 12.68 16.50 19.48
N PRO A 398 11.39 16.20 19.23
CA PRO A 398 10.32 16.54 20.15
C PRO A 398 10.44 15.85 21.51
N GLY A 399 10.79 14.57 21.54
CA GLY A 399 10.96 13.81 22.79
C GLY A 399 12.09 14.37 23.66
N ALA A 400 13.25 14.61 23.04
CA ALA A 400 14.40 15.22 23.70
C ALA A 400 14.08 16.63 24.23
N LEU A 401 13.39 17.45 23.43
CA LEU A 401 13.04 18.83 23.78
C LEU A 401 11.97 18.87 24.89
N ALA A 402 10.90 18.08 24.77
CA ALA A 402 9.85 17.98 25.78
C ALA A 402 10.43 17.60 27.14
N ARG A 403 11.33 16.61 27.16
CA ARG A 403 12.03 16.18 28.37
C ARG A 403 12.87 17.30 29.00
N ARG A 404 13.65 18.01 28.19
CA ARG A 404 14.53 19.11 28.66
C ARG A 404 13.75 20.33 29.16
N ILE A 405 12.60 20.65 28.55
CA ILE A 405 11.77 21.78 28.94
C ILE A 405 10.99 21.48 30.21
N ILE A 406 10.36 20.31 30.30
CA ILE A 406 9.46 19.97 31.41
C ILE A 406 10.25 19.51 32.64
N TRP A 407 11.36 18.77 32.44
CA TRP A 407 12.22 18.28 33.53
C TRP A 407 13.68 18.70 33.32
N PRO A 408 14.04 19.98 33.55
CA PRO A 408 15.40 20.46 33.31
C PRO A 408 16.46 19.80 34.21
N GLY A 409 16.07 19.29 35.38
CA GLY A 409 16.99 18.70 36.38
C GLY A 409 17.12 17.17 36.38
N TRP A 410 16.51 16.45 35.44
CA TRP A 410 16.69 14.99 35.35
C TRP A 410 18.14 14.65 34.90
N ALA A 411 18.76 13.64 35.52
CA ALA A 411 20.17 13.33 35.26
C ALA A 411 20.38 12.49 33.98
N GLY A 412 19.36 11.73 33.56
CA GLY A 412 19.42 10.78 32.43
C GLY A 412 19.30 11.40 31.04
N HIS A 413 19.41 12.72 30.89
CA HIS A 413 19.25 13.39 29.58
C HIS A 413 20.22 12.84 28.52
N ALA A 414 21.47 12.56 28.92
CA ALA A 414 22.50 12.10 28.00
C ALA A 414 22.15 10.72 27.43
N ASP A 415 21.82 9.76 28.30
CA ASP A 415 21.52 8.37 27.91
C ASP A 415 20.25 8.31 27.08
N GLY A 416 19.22 9.05 27.49
CA GLY A 416 17.98 9.11 26.73
C GLY A 416 18.09 9.88 25.39
N ASP A 417 18.97 10.87 25.26
CA ASP A 417 19.25 11.54 23.97
C ASP A 417 20.06 10.61 23.05
N LEU A 418 21.00 9.86 23.62
CA LEU A 418 21.81 8.87 22.90
C LEU A 418 20.95 7.72 22.39
N ALA A 419 20.03 7.18 23.21
CA ALA A 419 19.07 6.15 22.81
C ALA A 419 18.22 6.58 21.60
N LEU A 420 17.67 7.80 21.64
CA LEU A 420 16.90 8.36 20.53
C LEU A 420 17.75 8.53 19.26
N LEU A 421 19.01 8.96 19.40
CA LEU A 421 19.93 9.10 18.28
C LEU A 421 20.26 7.75 17.64
N VAL A 422 20.55 6.73 18.44
CA VAL A 422 20.81 5.36 17.98
C VAL A 422 19.60 4.81 17.22
N ALA A 423 18.40 4.96 17.80
CA ALA A 423 17.16 4.50 17.17
C ALA A 423 16.88 5.22 15.83
N VAL A 424 17.05 6.54 15.77
CA VAL A 424 16.85 7.34 14.55
C VAL A 424 17.89 7.01 13.48
N ALA A 425 19.17 6.97 13.86
CA ALA A 425 20.26 6.70 12.93
C ALA A 425 20.17 5.28 12.35
N GLY A 426 19.87 4.29 13.20
CA GLY A 426 19.64 2.91 12.78
C GLY A 426 18.45 2.77 11.83
N ASN A 427 17.29 3.31 12.20
CA ASN A 427 16.09 3.27 11.35
C ASN A 427 16.31 3.96 9.99
N ALA A 428 16.97 5.12 9.99
CA ALA A 428 17.28 5.85 8.76
C ALA A 428 18.28 5.07 7.88
N ALA A 429 19.36 4.53 8.47
CA ALA A 429 20.37 3.76 7.75
C ALA A 429 19.79 2.50 7.11
N VAL A 430 18.98 1.74 7.85
CA VAL A 430 18.30 0.53 7.35
C VAL A 430 17.32 0.88 6.23
N ALA A 431 16.41 1.84 6.43
CA ALA A 431 15.44 2.23 5.42
C ALA A 431 16.13 2.75 4.14
N PHE A 432 17.17 3.56 4.29
CA PHE A 432 17.97 4.07 3.18
C PHE A 432 18.72 2.96 2.43
N CYS A 433 19.32 2.00 3.14
CA CYS A 433 19.99 0.85 2.54
C CYS A 433 19.05 0.05 1.64
N PHE A 434 17.87 -0.32 2.14
CA PHE A 434 16.90 -1.10 1.37
C PHE A 434 16.27 -0.31 0.23
N LEU A 435 16.06 1.00 0.40
CA LEU A 435 15.66 1.88 -0.71
C LEU A 435 16.71 1.86 -1.83
N ALA A 436 17.98 2.13 -1.52
CA ALA A 436 19.06 2.20 -2.49
C ALA A 436 19.30 0.84 -3.18
N PHE A 437 19.30 -0.25 -2.40
CA PHE A 437 19.40 -1.62 -2.91
C PHE A 437 18.26 -1.98 -3.85
N GLY A 438 17.01 -1.68 -3.46
CA GLY A 438 15.83 -1.95 -4.28
C GLY A 438 15.83 -1.17 -5.60
N VAL A 439 16.20 0.11 -5.57
CA VAL A 439 16.36 0.92 -6.79
C VAL A 439 17.50 0.38 -7.67
N TRP A 440 18.61 -0.04 -7.07
CA TRP A 440 19.72 -0.66 -7.81
C TRP A 440 19.29 -1.94 -8.53
N LEU A 441 18.59 -2.84 -7.83
CA LEU A 441 18.01 -4.04 -8.43
C LEU A 441 17.03 -3.71 -9.56
N ARG A 442 16.20 -2.67 -9.40
CA ARG A 442 15.25 -2.23 -10.42
C ARG A 442 15.95 -1.81 -11.71
N VAL A 443 17.06 -1.08 -11.59
CA VAL A 443 17.86 -0.61 -12.71
C VAL A 443 18.66 -1.75 -13.35
N LEU A 444 19.12 -2.72 -12.55
CA LEU A 444 19.89 -3.87 -13.02
C LEU A 444 19.01 -4.88 -13.78
N LEU A 445 17.93 -5.35 -13.14
CA LEU A 445 17.08 -6.43 -13.64
C LEU A 445 16.14 -5.97 -14.76
N ARG A 446 15.89 -4.66 -14.92
CA ARG A 446 14.90 -4.06 -15.83
C ARG A 446 13.46 -4.58 -15.66
N ASN A 447 13.23 -5.50 -14.73
CA ASN A 447 11.93 -6.00 -14.30
C ASN A 447 11.64 -5.51 -12.89
N GLY A 448 10.57 -4.74 -12.75
CA GLY A 448 10.17 -4.14 -11.47
C GLY A 448 9.66 -5.14 -10.44
N VAL A 449 9.01 -6.21 -10.90
CA VAL A 449 8.49 -7.25 -10.02
C VAL A 449 9.65 -8.04 -9.42
N ALA A 450 10.59 -8.49 -10.26
CA ALA A 450 11.77 -9.24 -9.82
C ALA A 450 12.61 -8.45 -8.80
N ALA A 451 12.83 -7.16 -9.05
CA ALA A 451 13.57 -6.29 -8.14
C ALA A 451 12.92 -6.17 -6.76
N ARG A 452 11.59 -6.04 -6.68
CA ARG A 452 10.89 -5.95 -5.38
C ARG A 452 10.89 -7.27 -4.64
N VAL A 453 10.62 -8.38 -5.32
CA VAL A 453 10.63 -9.71 -4.69
C VAL A 453 11.99 -9.97 -4.08
N LEU A 454 13.07 -9.69 -4.82
CA LEU A 454 14.42 -9.89 -4.32
C LEU A 454 14.79 -8.89 -3.20
N ALA A 455 14.35 -7.63 -3.29
CA ALA A 455 14.57 -6.64 -2.22
C ALA A 455 13.86 -7.03 -0.91
N VAL A 456 12.60 -7.44 -0.98
CA VAL A 456 11.83 -7.90 0.18
C VAL A 456 12.39 -9.22 0.72
N ALA A 457 12.73 -10.17 -0.15
CA ALA A 457 13.34 -11.43 0.26
C ALA A 457 14.69 -11.20 0.95
N ALA A 458 15.53 -10.29 0.44
CA ALA A 458 16.77 -9.91 1.08
C ALA A 458 16.53 -9.26 2.44
N ALA A 459 15.55 -8.36 2.56
CA ALA A 459 15.18 -7.75 3.84
C ALA A 459 14.76 -8.81 4.87
N MET A 460 13.86 -9.72 4.47
CA MET A 460 13.41 -10.82 5.33
C MET A 460 14.56 -11.75 5.72
N PHE A 461 15.43 -12.11 4.77
CA PHE A 461 16.58 -12.96 5.03
C PHE A 461 17.51 -12.32 6.07
N VAL A 462 17.86 -11.05 5.88
CA VAL A 462 18.80 -10.33 6.74
C VAL A 462 18.21 -10.02 8.12
N VAL A 463 16.87 -9.93 8.24
CA VAL A 463 16.18 -9.78 9.53
C VAL A 463 16.06 -11.11 10.28
N ILE A 464 15.67 -12.20 9.60
CA ILE A 464 15.28 -13.47 10.25
C ILE A 464 16.48 -14.38 10.48
N VAL A 465 17.37 -14.51 9.49
CA VAL A 465 18.43 -15.52 9.52
C VAL A 465 19.45 -15.27 10.63
N PRO A 466 19.92 -14.03 10.90
CA PRO A 466 20.93 -13.84 11.94
C PRO A 466 20.46 -14.19 13.36
N PRO A 467 19.26 -13.78 13.83
CA PRO A 467 18.71 -14.25 15.10
C PRO A 467 18.52 -15.77 15.14
N MET A 468 17.98 -16.38 14.07
CA MET A 468 17.83 -17.84 14.02
C MET A 468 19.18 -18.56 14.09
N ALA A 469 20.20 -18.08 13.38
CA ALA A 469 21.53 -18.64 13.39
C ALA A 469 22.21 -18.47 14.76
N ALA A 470 21.98 -17.34 15.45
CA ALA A 470 22.48 -17.12 16.80
C ALA A 470 21.94 -18.19 17.77
N VAL A 471 20.63 -18.46 17.73
CA VAL A 471 19.97 -19.49 18.57
C VAL A 471 20.48 -20.90 18.25
N ILE A 472 20.79 -21.19 16.99
CA ILE A 472 21.31 -22.50 16.57
C ILE A 472 22.75 -22.72 17.07
N ILE A 473 23.58 -21.67 17.02
CA ILE A 473 25.00 -21.75 17.42
C ILE A 473 25.14 -21.78 18.94
N ASP A 474 24.38 -20.95 19.63
CA ASP A 474 24.33 -20.91 21.09
C ASP A 474 22.87 -20.91 21.55
N PRO A 475 22.37 -22.06 22.05
CA PRO A 475 21.01 -22.17 22.58
C PRO A 475 20.72 -21.21 23.74
N ASN A 476 21.74 -20.78 24.49
CA ASN A 476 21.60 -19.86 25.62
C ASN A 476 21.61 -18.38 25.17
N SER A 477 21.78 -18.11 23.87
CA SER A 477 21.84 -16.74 23.33
C SER A 477 20.57 -15.92 23.55
N ILE A 478 19.40 -16.57 23.71
CA ILE A 478 18.15 -15.88 24.04
C ILE A 478 18.13 -15.46 25.51
N GLU A 479 18.62 -16.32 26.42
CA GLU A 479 18.69 -16.00 27.86
C GLU A 479 19.77 -14.96 28.16
N ALA A 480 20.80 -14.89 27.32
CA ALA A 480 21.88 -13.93 27.43
C ALA A 480 21.59 -12.58 26.74
N LEU A 481 20.45 -12.43 26.03
CA LEU A 481 20.15 -11.23 25.23
C LEU A 481 20.09 -9.96 26.09
N ASP A 482 19.68 -10.08 27.36
CA ASP A 482 19.64 -8.99 28.34
C ASP A 482 21.03 -8.58 28.86
N ARG A 483 22.08 -9.37 28.58
CA ARG A 483 23.46 -9.12 29.06
C ARG A 483 24.42 -8.79 27.94
N GLU A 484 24.37 -9.54 26.84
CA GLU A 484 25.25 -9.37 25.69
C GLU A 484 24.51 -9.74 24.39
N VAL A 485 24.40 -8.78 23.47
CA VAL A 485 23.80 -9.04 22.15
C VAL A 485 24.75 -9.91 21.31
N PRO A 486 24.35 -11.12 20.86
CA PRO A 486 25.22 -12.00 20.08
C PRO A 486 25.70 -11.34 18.79
N PHE A 487 26.96 -11.55 18.40
CA PHE A 487 27.57 -10.92 17.22
C PHE A 487 26.70 -11.03 15.94
N LEU A 488 26.08 -12.18 15.69
CA LEU A 488 25.20 -12.36 14.53
C LEU A 488 23.95 -11.47 14.60
N VAL A 489 23.40 -11.26 15.80
CA VAL A 489 22.29 -10.32 16.01
C VAL A 489 22.74 -8.89 15.82
N GLN A 490 23.98 -8.53 16.18
CA GLN A 490 24.53 -7.17 15.99
C GLN A 490 24.59 -6.74 14.51
N VAL A 491 24.74 -7.70 13.60
CA VAL A 491 24.74 -7.47 12.14
C VAL A 491 23.31 -7.32 11.59
N SER A 492 22.29 -7.71 12.36
CA SER A 492 20.88 -7.63 11.96
C SER A 492 20.39 -6.17 11.82
N PRO A 493 19.44 -5.86 10.91
CA PRO A 493 18.80 -4.56 10.82
C PRO A 493 17.95 -4.20 12.05
N ILE A 494 17.78 -5.13 13.00
CA ILE A 494 17.04 -4.90 14.25
C ILE A 494 18.01 -4.62 15.42
N ALA A 495 19.33 -4.78 15.24
CA ALA A 495 20.32 -4.61 16.30
C ALA A 495 20.22 -3.26 17.01
N HIS A 496 20.01 -2.17 16.27
CA HIS A 496 19.88 -0.82 16.84
C HIS A 496 18.64 -0.66 17.72
N VAL A 497 17.64 -1.54 17.61
CA VAL A 497 16.45 -1.56 18.47
C VAL A 497 16.85 -2.05 19.86
N PHE A 498 17.57 -3.17 19.95
CA PHE A 498 18.04 -3.74 21.22
C PHE A 498 18.94 -2.75 21.95
N TYR A 499 19.97 -2.24 21.27
CA TYR A 499 20.88 -1.27 21.86
C TYR A 499 20.20 0.03 22.32
N ALA A 500 19.18 0.50 21.59
CA ALA A 500 18.47 1.71 21.98
C ALA A 500 17.60 1.48 23.24
N VAL A 501 17.09 0.26 23.44
CA VAL A 501 16.38 -0.14 24.67
C VAL A 501 17.36 -0.32 25.83
N ASP A 502 18.46 -1.04 25.63
CA ASP A 502 19.48 -1.27 26.66
C ASP A 502 20.08 0.03 27.21
N LEU A 503 20.21 1.04 26.36
CA LEU A 503 20.66 2.38 26.75
C LEU A 503 19.67 3.10 27.68
N VAL A 504 18.37 2.88 27.52
CA VAL A 504 17.34 3.48 28.38
C VAL A 504 17.22 2.71 29.70
N ASP A 505 17.34 1.38 29.64
CA ASP A 505 17.26 0.51 30.82
C ASP A 505 18.53 0.55 31.67
N GLY A 506 19.62 1.17 31.16
CA GLY A 506 20.90 1.28 31.86
C GLY A 506 21.63 -0.07 31.97
N SER A 507 21.23 -1.07 31.19
CA SER A 507 21.81 -2.40 31.13
C SER A 507 23.04 -2.49 30.22
N MET A 508 23.27 -1.48 29.38
CA MET A 508 24.35 -1.48 28.40
C MET A 508 25.75 -1.48 29.05
N ALA A 509 26.58 -2.46 28.66
CA ALA A 509 27.97 -2.50 29.09
C ALA A 509 28.82 -1.45 28.35
N SER A 510 29.82 -0.87 29.02
CA SER A 510 30.72 0.12 28.43
C SER A 510 31.55 -0.40 27.23
N SER A 511 31.65 -1.72 27.07
CA SER A 511 32.29 -2.41 25.93
C SER A 511 31.46 -2.38 24.64
N ASP A 512 30.17 -2.07 24.70
CA ASP A 512 29.22 -2.29 23.59
C ASP A 512 29.09 -1.12 22.62
N VAL A 513 29.91 -0.07 22.78
CA VAL A 513 29.91 1.11 21.88
C VAL A 513 30.14 0.72 20.42
N LEU A 514 30.98 -0.29 20.17
CA LEU A 514 31.21 -0.87 18.84
C LEU A 514 29.95 -1.55 18.30
N GLY A 515 29.18 -2.23 19.16
CA GLY A 515 27.92 -2.88 18.81
C GLY A 515 26.85 -1.88 18.36
N VAL A 516 26.77 -0.73 19.02
CA VAL A 516 25.84 0.36 18.66
C VAL A 516 26.13 0.93 17.27
N LEU A 517 27.41 1.18 16.96
CA LEU A 517 27.82 1.80 15.70
C LEU A 517 27.78 0.83 14.52
N LEU A 518 28.00 -0.47 14.76
CA LEU A 518 28.10 -1.49 13.73
C LEU A 518 26.90 -1.51 12.75
N PRO A 519 25.62 -1.65 13.18
CA PRO A 519 24.49 -1.70 12.26
C PRO A 519 24.33 -0.37 11.49
N ILE A 520 24.50 0.76 12.17
CA ILE A 520 24.37 2.09 11.55
C ILE A 520 25.39 2.26 10.42
N LEU A 521 26.66 1.96 10.70
CA LEU A 521 27.75 2.08 9.73
C LEU A 521 27.63 1.04 8.61
N LEU A 522 27.26 -0.20 8.93
CA LEU A 522 27.12 -1.27 7.96
C LEU A 522 26.03 -0.93 6.93
N TYR A 523 24.80 -0.69 7.39
CA TYR A 523 23.67 -0.39 6.51
C TYR A 523 23.82 0.98 5.83
N GLY A 524 24.37 1.98 6.54
CA GLY A 524 24.67 3.28 5.96
C GLY A 524 25.67 3.19 4.80
N SER A 525 26.74 2.41 4.97
CA SER A 525 27.76 2.19 3.94
C SER A 525 27.21 1.43 2.73
N PHE A 526 26.46 0.35 2.95
CA PHE A 526 25.79 -0.37 1.86
C PHE A 526 24.82 0.54 1.08
N GLY A 527 24.02 1.34 1.78
CA GLY A 527 23.13 2.31 1.16
C GLY A 527 23.89 3.31 0.28
N ALA A 528 25.01 3.85 0.76
CA ALA A 528 25.84 4.77 0.00
C ALA A 528 26.44 4.13 -1.25
N ILE A 529 26.95 2.89 -1.13
CA ILE A 529 27.48 2.12 -2.27
C ILE A 529 26.38 1.94 -3.33
N PHE A 530 25.19 1.48 -2.95
CA PHE A 530 24.09 1.29 -3.89
C PHE A 530 23.61 2.60 -4.51
N TRP A 531 23.60 3.71 -3.76
CA TRP A 531 23.30 5.03 -4.32
C TRP A 531 24.26 5.36 -5.45
N VAL A 532 25.57 5.29 -5.21
CA VAL A 532 26.58 5.62 -6.23
C VAL A 532 26.41 4.74 -7.47
N LEU A 533 26.16 3.44 -7.29
CA LEU A 533 25.89 2.51 -8.40
C LEU A 533 24.65 2.91 -9.21
N VAL A 534 23.56 3.33 -8.56
CA VAL A 534 22.33 3.80 -9.22
C VAL A 534 22.62 5.05 -10.05
N GLU A 535 23.32 6.03 -9.49
CA GLU A 535 23.65 7.29 -10.17
C GLU A 535 24.52 7.05 -11.40
N MET A 536 25.60 6.27 -11.27
CA MET A 536 26.48 5.92 -12.38
C MET A 536 25.71 5.22 -13.51
N ARG A 537 24.84 4.27 -13.15
CA ARG A 537 24.06 3.50 -14.14
C ARG A 537 23.00 4.37 -14.82
N CYS A 538 22.29 5.21 -14.07
CA CYS A 538 21.29 6.13 -14.63
C CYS A 538 21.93 7.19 -15.54
N ALA A 539 23.10 7.71 -15.16
CA ALA A 539 23.87 8.64 -15.99
C ALA A 539 24.29 7.98 -17.31
N LYS A 540 24.78 6.74 -17.28
CA LYS A 540 25.12 5.97 -18.48
C LYS A 540 23.90 5.76 -19.39
N VAL A 541 22.78 5.34 -18.82
CA VAL A 541 21.54 5.12 -19.59
C VAL A 541 21.02 6.41 -20.21
N ARG A 542 21.08 7.53 -19.49
CA ARG A 542 20.68 8.85 -20.01
C ARG A 542 21.53 9.26 -21.21
N ARG A 543 22.86 9.15 -21.13
CA ARG A 543 23.76 9.45 -22.24
C ARG A 543 23.45 8.62 -23.49
N LEU A 544 23.15 7.33 -23.32
CA LEU A 544 22.78 6.45 -24.44
C LEU A 544 21.42 6.81 -25.05
N ASP A 545 20.43 7.17 -24.22
CA ASP A 545 19.11 7.58 -24.70
C ASP A 545 19.17 8.92 -25.43
N ASP A 546 19.97 9.88 -24.94
CA ASP A 546 20.18 11.17 -25.60
C ASP A 546 20.93 11.00 -26.93
N ALA A 547 21.97 10.15 -27.01
CA ALA A 547 22.66 9.85 -28.27
C ALA A 547 21.72 9.24 -29.33
N ARG A 548 20.86 8.29 -28.93
CA ARG A 548 19.84 7.70 -29.82
C ARG A 548 18.80 8.72 -30.29
N ARG A 549 18.49 9.73 -29.47
CA ARG A 549 17.58 10.81 -29.86
C ARG A 549 18.23 11.71 -30.90
N GLU A 550 19.48 12.11 -30.68
CA GLU A 550 20.22 12.92 -31.65
C GLU A 550 20.36 12.19 -32.99
N GLU A 551 20.62 10.87 -32.98
CA GLU A 551 20.64 10.05 -34.18
C GLU A 551 19.27 10.00 -34.88
N ARG A 552 18.17 9.78 -34.14
CA ARG A 552 16.81 9.80 -34.70
C ARG A 552 16.42 11.16 -35.26
N ASP A 553 16.77 12.24 -34.58
CA ASP A 553 16.49 13.60 -35.03
C ASP A 553 17.34 13.95 -36.26
N ARG A 554 18.59 13.47 -36.32
CA ARG A 554 19.43 13.58 -37.51
C ARG A 554 18.82 12.82 -38.68
N LEU A 555 18.41 11.57 -38.48
CA LEU A 555 17.72 10.75 -39.49
C LEU A 555 16.42 11.41 -39.96
N ALA A 556 15.62 11.97 -39.06
CA ALA A 556 14.38 12.68 -39.38
C ALA A 556 14.61 13.99 -40.18
N ARG A 557 15.77 14.63 -40.02
CA ARG A 557 16.16 15.81 -40.80
C ARG A 557 16.74 15.45 -42.18
N THR A 558 17.37 14.27 -42.30
CA THR A 558 17.98 13.79 -43.56
C THR A 558 17.03 12.95 -44.40
N SER A 559 15.98 12.38 -43.81
CA SER A 559 14.90 11.76 -44.57
C SER A 559 14.08 12.87 -45.21
N GLU A 560 13.88 12.80 -46.52
CA GLU A 560 12.88 13.62 -47.20
C GLU A 560 11.54 13.43 -46.45
N PRO A 561 10.77 14.52 -46.25
CA PRO A 561 9.45 14.39 -45.66
C PRO A 561 8.69 13.33 -46.47
N PRO A 562 8.07 12.32 -45.83
CA PRO A 562 7.29 11.34 -46.56
C PRO A 562 6.31 12.11 -47.43
N ALA A 563 6.30 11.79 -48.74
CA ALA A 563 5.32 12.33 -49.67
C ALA A 563 3.96 12.34 -48.96
N PRO A 564 3.24 13.47 -48.91
CA PRO A 564 2.12 13.66 -48.01
C PRO A 564 1.20 12.44 -48.08
N LEU A 565 1.06 11.72 -46.96
CA LEU A 565 0.17 10.57 -46.81
C LEU A 565 -1.33 10.95 -46.91
N LEU A 566 -1.61 12.12 -47.48
CA LEU A 566 -2.92 12.68 -47.83
C LEU A 566 -3.06 12.91 -49.35
N GLN A 567 -2.38 12.11 -50.17
CA GLN A 567 -3.01 11.64 -51.40
C GLN A 567 -3.34 10.16 -51.24
N ARG A 568 -4.29 9.86 -50.35
CA ARG A 568 -5.25 8.82 -50.67
C ARG A 568 -5.79 9.26 -52.03
N ARG A 569 -5.31 8.65 -53.13
CA ARG A 569 -5.98 8.74 -54.43
C ARG A 569 -7.44 8.59 -54.09
N SER A 570 -8.22 9.64 -54.30
CA SER A 570 -9.65 9.64 -54.13
C SER A 570 -10.14 8.43 -54.90
N ARG A 571 -10.41 7.31 -54.20
CA ARG A 571 -11.26 6.28 -54.77
C ARG A 571 -12.52 7.04 -55.13
N PRO A 572 -13.03 6.93 -56.37
CA PRO A 572 -14.30 7.55 -56.73
C PRO A 572 -15.29 7.23 -55.60
N SER A 573 -16.03 8.24 -55.16
CA SER A 573 -17.07 8.06 -54.15
C SER A 573 -17.91 6.84 -54.53
N LEU A 574 -18.41 6.09 -53.55
CA LEU A 574 -19.27 4.93 -53.83
C LEU A 574 -20.41 5.29 -54.82
N ALA A 575 -20.87 6.55 -54.77
CA ALA A 575 -21.82 7.12 -55.72
C ALA A 575 -21.32 7.22 -57.18
N THR A 576 -20.05 7.58 -57.42
CA THR A 576 -19.48 7.60 -58.78
C THR A 576 -19.17 6.21 -59.31
N ALA A 577 -18.80 5.26 -58.44
CA ALA A 577 -18.66 3.86 -58.82
C ALA A 577 -20.02 3.18 -59.13
N ILE A 578 -21.09 3.58 -58.43
CA ILE A 578 -22.46 3.12 -58.70
C ILE A 578 -23.01 3.75 -59.99
N ALA A 579 -22.77 5.05 -60.23
CA ALA A 579 -23.17 5.71 -61.47
C ALA A 579 -22.50 5.07 -62.69
N GLN A 580 -21.18 4.82 -62.65
CA GLN A 580 -20.47 4.14 -63.74
C GLN A 580 -20.91 2.70 -63.98
N ARG A 581 -21.40 2.01 -62.94
CA ARG A 581 -21.96 0.66 -63.07
C ARG A 581 -23.37 0.67 -63.68
N ASN A 582 -24.17 1.69 -63.37
CA ASN A 582 -25.49 1.86 -63.96
C ASN A 582 -25.40 2.36 -65.41
N ASP A 583 -24.49 3.28 -65.73
CA ASP A 583 -24.25 3.73 -67.10
C ASP A 583 -23.75 2.58 -68.00
N ALA A 584 -22.98 1.64 -67.44
CA ALA A 584 -22.54 0.42 -68.14
C ALA A 584 -23.65 -0.63 -68.29
N ALA A 585 -24.63 -0.66 -67.37
CA ALA A 585 -25.81 -1.52 -67.47
C ALA A 585 -26.81 -0.98 -68.51
N ASP A 586 -27.07 0.34 -68.51
CA ASP A 586 -27.93 1.00 -69.51
C ASP A 586 -27.34 0.93 -70.93
N ALA A 587 -26.01 0.95 -71.07
CA ALA A 587 -25.33 0.74 -72.35
C ALA A 587 -25.38 -0.71 -72.84
N GLY A 588 -25.49 -1.70 -71.94
CA GLY A 588 -25.68 -3.11 -72.28
C GLY A 588 -27.13 -3.43 -72.67
N GLU A 589 -28.10 -2.85 -71.96
CA GLU A 589 -29.53 -3.06 -72.20
C GLU A 589 -30.01 -2.38 -73.51
N ALA A 590 -29.36 -1.29 -73.92
CA ALA A 590 -29.58 -0.66 -75.23
C ALA A 590 -28.98 -1.46 -76.41
N ALA A 591 -28.03 -2.37 -76.16
CA ALA A 591 -27.44 -3.23 -77.18
C ALA A 591 -28.19 -4.58 -77.35
N GLU A 592 -28.89 -5.06 -76.31
CA GLU A 592 -29.68 -6.31 -76.36
C GLU A 592 -31.12 -6.13 -76.86
N ALA A 593 -31.63 -4.90 -76.98
CA ALA A 593 -32.97 -4.63 -77.52
C ALA A 593 -33.04 -4.55 -79.06
N GLY A 594 -32.02 -5.04 -79.77
CA GLY A 594 -31.88 -4.96 -81.21
C GLY A 594 -31.49 -6.27 -81.89
N GLY A 595 -32.43 -7.22 -81.97
CA GLY A 595 -32.47 -8.19 -83.07
C GLY A 595 -31.99 -9.61 -82.76
N THR A 596 -32.95 -10.46 -82.42
CA THR A 596 -32.94 -11.93 -82.50
C THR A 596 -32.95 -12.40 -83.97
N ASP A 597 -32.12 -13.38 -84.33
CA ASP A 597 -32.57 -14.76 -84.65
C ASP A 597 -31.40 -15.61 -85.20
N ASP A 598 -31.56 -16.92 -85.00
CA ASP A 598 -30.85 -18.08 -85.59
C ASP A 598 -29.71 -18.78 -84.82
N ALA A 599 -30.06 -20.04 -84.49
CA ALA A 599 -29.26 -21.28 -84.44
C ALA A 599 -28.17 -21.41 -83.36
N ASP A 600 -28.18 -22.39 -82.45
CA ASP A 600 -28.23 -23.87 -82.51
C ASP A 600 -26.88 -24.43 -82.02
N ASP A 601 -26.97 -25.51 -81.24
CA ASP A 601 -25.95 -26.53 -80.94
C ASP A 601 -24.70 -26.30 -80.04
N ALA A 602 -24.56 -27.29 -79.14
CA ALA A 602 -23.33 -27.97 -78.67
C ALA A 602 -22.42 -27.24 -77.65
N VAL A 603 -21.72 -27.86 -76.68
CA VAL A 603 -21.53 -29.25 -76.19
C VAL A 603 -20.70 -29.12 -74.89
N ASP A 604 -20.91 -30.06 -73.95
CA ASP A 604 -20.03 -30.62 -72.89
C ASP A 604 -18.84 -29.83 -72.29
N ALA A 605 -18.71 -29.87 -70.95
CA ALA A 605 -17.84 -30.81 -70.24
C ALA A 605 -17.40 -30.33 -68.84
N GLU A 606 -17.73 -31.16 -67.84
CA GLU A 606 -16.95 -31.61 -66.68
C GLU A 606 -16.18 -30.63 -65.75
N GLU A 607 -16.60 -30.71 -64.47
CA GLU A 607 -15.90 -30.65 -63.16
C GLU A 607 -14.37 -30.91 -63.11
N PRO A 608 -13.62 -30.73 -61.97
CA PRO A 608 -14.03 -30.68 -60.53
C PRO A 608 -13.38 -29.51 -59.74
N GLY A 609 -13.75 -29.12 -58.51
CA GLY A 609 -13.83 -29.87 -57.25
C GLY A 609 -12.54 -29.64 -56.38
N PRO A 610 -12.63 -29.32 -55.08
CA PRO A 610 -11.61 -28.56 -54.33
C PRO A 610 -10.67 -29.42 -53.45
N ALA A 611 -9.54 -28.84 -52.97
CA ALA A 611 -8.78 -29.39 -51.85
C ALA A 611 -7.97 -28.34 -51.05
N SER A 612 -8.01 -28.55 -49.73
CA SER A 612 -7.22 -28.02 -48.58
C SER A 612 -7.38 -26.56 -48.16
#